data_AF-A0A4R3M765-F1
#
_entry.id   AF-A0A4R3M765-F1
#
_cell.length_a   1.000
_cell.length_b   1.000
_cell.length_c   1.000
_cell.angle_alpha   90.00
_cell.angle_beta   90.00
_cell.angle_gamma   90.00
#
_symmetry.space_group_name_H-M   'P 1'
#
loop_
_entity.id
_entity.type
_entity.pdbx_description
1 polymer ?
#
loop_
_entity_poly.entity_id
_entity_poly.type
_entity_poly.pdbx_seq_one_letter_code
_entity_poly.pdbx_strand_id
1 'polypeptide(L)'
;MRLIDLVERMAEASHMAARDQYPLLEPWDRLSGERRAYQRHLMATALAALTTRDVLGLVNCIPELVTLPAEPSPFALAELQEAAIGDNGTLSDAKRRYRSLLSVAAHPLRRSERPEAVRQP
;
A
#
# COMPACT_ATOMS: atom_id res chain seq x y z
N MET A 1 11.16 -2.34 7.21
CA MET A 1 11.59 -1.66 5.98
C MET A 1 12.00 -0.25 6.36
N ARG A 2 13.28 0.12 6.20
CA ARG A 2 13.74 1.48 6.54
C ARG A 2 13.45 2.41 5.35
N LEU A 3 13.24 3.69 5.62
CA LEU A 3 13.01 4.71 4.57
C LEU A 3 14.13 4.70 3.52
N ILE A 4 15.37 4.46 3.97
CA ILE A 4 16.54 4.39 3.09
C ILE A 4 16.46 3.23 2.09
N ASP A 5 15.93 2.08 2.50
CA ASP A 5 15.75 0.91 1.62
C ASP A 5 14.68 1.18 0.55
N LEU A 6 13.65 1.96 0.90
CA LEU A 6 12.63 2.39 -0.04
C LEU A 6 13.21 3.36 -1.08
N VAL A 7 13.92 4.38 -0.63
CA VAL A 7 14.55 5.38 -1.50
C VAL A 7 15.56 4.72 -2.47
N GLU A 8 16.35 3.76 -2.00
CA GLU A 8 17.29 3.01 -2.85
C GLU A 8 16.55 2.28 -3.99
N ARG A 9 15.51 1.50 -3.65
CA ARG A 9 14.73 0.75 -4.66
C ARG A 9 13.99 1.66 -5.63
N MET A 10 13.47 2.79 -5.16
CA MET A 10 12.84 3.78 -6.03
C MET A 10 13.86 4.39 -7.00
N ALA A 11 15.06 4.70 -6.53
CA ALA A 11 16.12 5.28 -7.35
C ALA A 11 16.60 4.29 -8.41
N GLU A 12 16.80 3.03 -8.02
CA GLU A 12 17.16 1.95 -8.94
C GLU A 12 16.07 1.72 -9.99
N ALA A 13 14.81 1.56 -9.57
CA ALA A 13 13.70 1.34 -10.49
C ALA A 13 13.50 2.51 -11.45
N SER A 14 13.59 3.75 -10.97
CA SER A 14 13.51 4.96 -11.80
C SER A 14 14.65 5.01 -12.83
N HIS A 15 15.88 4.63 -12.43
CA HIS A 15 17.02 4.61 -13.33
C HIS A 15 16.89 3.51 -14.39
N MET A 16 16.41 2.33 -14.01
CA MET A 16 16.11 1.25 -14.96
C MET A 16 15.07 1.67 -15.99
N ALA A 17 13.96 2.26 -15.55
CA ALA A 17 12.92 2.77 -16.45
C ALA A 17 13.44 3.89 -17.38
N ALA A 18 14.32 4.78 -16.88
CA ALA A 18 14.97 5.78 -17.71
C ALA A 18 15.89 5.13 -18.76
N ARG A 19 16.62 4.07 -18.39
CA ARG A 19 17.51 3.36 -19.31
C ARG A 19 16.76 2.60 -20.41
N ASP A 20 15.54 2.15 -20.15
CA ASP A 20 14.67 1.56 -21.19
C ASP A 20 14.34 2.59 -22.29
N GLN A 21 14.25 3.87 -21.94
CA GLN A 21 14.03 4.97 -22.88
C GLN A 21 15.34 5.54 -23.45
N TYR A 22 16.42 5.48 -22.68
CA TYR A 22 17.74 6.00 -23.02
C TYR A 22 18.83 4.92 -22.86
N PRO A 23 19.00 4.02 -23.84
CA PRO A 23 19.85 2.83 -23.71
C PRO A 23 21.35 3.11 -23.49
N LEU A 24 21.80 4.33 -23.80
CA LEU A 24 23.20 4.77 -23.60
C LEU A 24 23.54 5.06 -22.13
N LEU A 25 22.54 5.11 -21.25
CA LEU A 25 22.77 5.26 -19.81
C LEU A 25 23.51 4.04 -19.24
N GLU A 26 24.48 4.31 -18.37
CA GLU A 26 25.21 3.27 -17.64
C GLU A 26 24.25 2.40 -16.81
N PRO A 27 24.48 1.09 -16.71
CA PRO A 27 23.74 0.23 -15.78
C PRO A 27 23.87 0.72 -14.34
N TRP A 28 22.83 0.52 -13.53
CA TRP A 28 22.79 0.93 -12.11
C TRP A 28 24.04 0.48 -11.33
N ASP A 29 24.43 -0.78 -11.49
CA ASP A 29 25.59 -1.38 -10.82
C ASP A 29 26.95 -0.77 -11.22
N ARG A 30 26.98 -0.03 -12.33
CA ARG A 30 28.19 0.64 -12.83
C ARG A 30 28.23 2.14 -12.51
N LEU A 31 27.13 2.70 -12.02
CA LEU A 31 27.11 4.11 -11.62
C LEU A 31 28.09 4.36 -10.47
N SER A 32 28.79 5.49 -10.56
CA SER A 32 29.61 5.99 -9.46
C SER A 32 28.78 6.26 -8.20
N GLY A 33 29.44 6.23 -7.04
CA GLY A 33 28.78 6.50 -5.76
C GLY A 33 28.08 7.86 -5.72
N GLU A 34 28.67 8.88 -6.32
CA GLU A 34 28.08 10.23 -6.42
C GLU A 34 26.81 10.25 -7.26
N ARG A 35 26.79 9.57 -8.42
CA ARG A 35 25.61 9.48 -9.29
C ARG A 35 24.47 8.74 -8.59
N ARG A 36 24.76 7.65 -7.88
CA ARG A 36 23.75 6.94 -7.06
C ARG A 36 23.25 7.80 -5.91
N ALA A 37 24.14 8.53 -5.23
CA ALA A 37 23.74 9.47 -4.18
C ALA A 37 22.80 10.55 -4.72
N TYR A 38 23.09 11.10 -5.90
CA TYR A 38 22.23 12.07 -6.57
C TYR A 38 20.84 11.48 -6.89
N GLN A 39 20.77 10.30 -7.49
CA GLN A 39 19.49 9.63 -7.80
C GLN A 39 18.65 9.38 -6.53
N ARG A 40 19.30 8.93 -5.45
CA ARG A 40 18.64 8.75 -4.15
C ARG A 40 18.15 10.06 -3.56
N HIS A 41 18.92 11.12 -3.68
CA HIS A 41 18.51 12.44 -3.22
C HIS A 41 17.28 12.96 -4.00
N LEU A 42 17.24 12.79 -5.32
CA LEU A 42 16.07 13.12 -6.13
C LEU A 42 14.84 12.33 -5.69
N MET A 43 14.97 11.01 -5.49
CA MET A 43 13.85 10.19 -5.04
C MET A 43 13.40 10.51 -3.62
N ALA A 44 14.32 10.80 -2.70
CA ALA A 44 13.96 11.24 -1.35
C ALA A 44 13.19 12.58 -1.38
N THR A 45 13.61 13.50 -2.25
CA THR A 45 12.95 14.80 -2.43
C THR A 45 11.56 14.63 -3.03
N ALA A 46 11.43 13.81 -4.07
CA ALA A 46 10.14 13.49 -4.69
C ALA A 46 9.18 12.83 -3.69
N LEU A 47 9.67 11.87 -2.90
CA LEU A 47 8.90 11.21 -1.85
C LEU A 47 8.44 12.19 -0.77
N ALA A 48 9.32 13.11 -0.35
CA ALA A 48 9.00 14.13 0.64
C ALA A 48 7.99 15.19 0.13
N ALA A 49 7.89 15.36 -1.19
CA ALA A 49 6.94 16.27 -1.82
C ALA A 49 5.54 15.67 -2.00
N LEU A 50 5.36 14.36 -1.79
CA LEU A 50 4.05 13.73 -1.91
C LEU A 50 3.07 14.25 -0.86
N THR A 51 1.89 14.66 -1.31
CA THR A 51 0.78 15.01 -0.44
C THR A 51 -0.05 13.77 -0.12
N THR A 52 -0.92 13.87 0.90
CA THR A 52 -1.91 12.83 1.21
C THR A 52 -2.78 12.47 -0.01
N ARG A 53 -3.12 13.47 -0.84
CA ARG A 53 -3.91 13.26 -2.05
C ARG A 53 -3.15 12.41 -3.07
N ASP A 54 -1.85 12.65 -3.23
CA ASP A 54 -1.01 11.90 -4.17
C ASP A 54 -0.87 10.44 -3.72
N VAL A 55 -0.68 10.22 -2.42
CA VAL A 55 -0.62 8.87 -1.84
C VAL A 55 -1.92 8.12 -2.05
N LEU A 56 -3.08 8.75 -1.80
CA LEU A 56 -4.39 8.13 -2.06
C LEU A 56 -4.60 7.83 -3.56
N GLY A 57 -4.16 8.74 -4.44
CA GLY A 57 -4.18 8.51 -5.88
C GLY A 57 -3.34 7.30 -6.29
N LEU A 58 -2.13 7.18 -5.74
CA LEU A 58 -1.23 6.04 -5.98
C LEU A 58 -1.82 4.72 -5.49
N VAL A 59 -2.49 4.71 -4.32
CA VAL A 59 -3.14 3.50 -3.81
C VAL A 59 -4.26 3.04 -4.75
N ASN A 60 -5.05 3.95 -5.31
CA ASN A 60 -6.11 3.59 -6.26
C ASN A 60 -5.59 2.92 -7.55
N CYS A 61 -4.30 3.09 -7.86
CA CYS A 61 -3.65 2.44 -9.00
C CYS A 61 -3.14 1.02 -8.69
N ILE A 62 -3.19 0.57 -7.43
CA ILE A 62 -2.67 -0.72 -6.98
C ILE A 62 -3.85 -1.57 -6.48
N PRO A 63 -4.41 -2.48 -7.30
CA PRO A 63 -5.63 -3.22 -6.98
C PRO A 63 -5.56 -4.05 -5.69
N GLU A 64 -4.37 -4.46 -5.28
CA GLU A 64 -4.12 -5.26 -4.09
C GLU A 64 -4.06 -4.43 -2.80
N LEU A 65 -4.04 -3.09 -2.90
CA LEU A 65 -4.03 -2.20 -1.74
C LEU A 65 -5.45 -1.72 -1.42
N VAL A 66 -5.88 -1.97 -0.19
CA VAL A 66 -7.12 -1.42 0.36
C VAL A 66 -6.76 -0.31 1.35
N THR A 67 -7.17 0.93 1.05
CA THR A 67 -7.15 2.01 2.05
C THR A 67 -8.37 1.90 2.94
N LEU A 68 -8.14 1.79 4.25
CA LEU A 68 -9.21 1.88 5.23
C LEU A 68 -9.23 3.29 5.83
N PRO A 69 -10.42 3.91 5.98
CA PRO A 69 -10.51 5.22 6.59
C PRO A 69 -10.15 5.12 8.08
N ALA A 70 -9.43 6.12 8.59
CA ALA A 70 -9.01 6.18 9.99
C ALA A 70 -10.21 6.26 10.96
N GLU A 71 -11.29 6.91 10.52
CA GLU A 71 -12.55 6.97 11.24
C GLU A 71 -13.71 6.46 10.36
N PRO A 72 -14.68 5.76 10.94
CA PRO A 72 -15.89 5.38 10.22
C PRO A 72 -16.66 6.60 9.75
N SER A 73 -17.29 6.50 8.58
CA SER A 73 -18.28 7.49 8.17
C SER A 73 -19.49 7.45 9.12
N PRO A 74 -20.14 8.59 9.38
CA PRO A 74 -21.36 8.63 10.20
C PRO A 74 -22.46 7.68 9.67
N PHE A 75 -22.56 7.55 8.35
CA PHE A 75 -23.49 6.63 7.68
C PHE A 75 -23.17 5.16 8.01
N ALA A 76 -21.92 4.74 7.88
CA ALA A 76 -21.53 3.37 8.22
C ALA A 76 -21.74 3.06 9.71
N LEU A 77 -21.54 4.04 10.61
CA LEU A 77 -21.87 3.87 12.02
C LEU A 77 -23.37 3.70 12.25
N ALA A 78 -24.21 4.49 11.58
CA ALA A 78 -25.66 4.39 11.71
C ALA A 78 -26.16 3.02 11.24
N GLU A 79 -25.73 2.54 10.07
CA GLU A 79 -26.06 1.21 9.56
C GLU A 79 -25.64 0.09 10.52
N LEU A 80 -24.42 0.17 11.06
CA LEU A 80 -23.93 -0.80 12.03
C LEU A 80 -24.64 -0.72 13.38
N GLN A 81 -25.12 0.47 13.76
CA GLN A 81 -25.90 0.66 14.98
C GLN A 81 -27.31 0.11 14.82
N GLU A 82 -27.98 0.33 13.69
CA GLU A 82 -29.29 -0.27 13.39
C GLU A 82 -29.21 -1.81 13.39
N ALA A 83 -28.19 -2.36 12.73
CA ALA A 83 -27.90 -3.80 12.77
C ALA A 83 -27.53 -4.30 14.18
N ALA A 84 -27.11 -3.41 15.08
CA ALA A 84 -26.82 -3.74 16.47
C ALA A 84 -28.07 -3.63 17.35
N ILE A 85 -28.97 -2.66 17.12
CA ILE A 85 -30.21 -2.47 17.88
C ILE A 85 -31.14 -3.67 17.72
N GLY A 86 -31.16 -4.32 16.53
CA GLY A 86 -31.83 -5.61 16.35
C GLY A 86 -31.35 -6.72 17.31
N ASP A 87 -30.14 -6.58 17.86
CA ASP A 87 -29.47 -7.49 18.81
C ASP A 87 -29.21 -6.85 20.21
N ASN A 88 -29.85 -5.72 20.58
CA ASN A 88 -29.59 -4.92 21.80
C ASN A 88 -28.21 -4.22 21.92
N GLY A 89 -27.53 -3.94 20.82
CA GLY A 89 -26.22 -3.26 20.81
C GLY A 89 -26.26 -1.73 20.85
N THR A 90 -25.13 -1.13 21.21
CA THR A 90 -24.92 0.32 21.37
C THR A 90 -24.03 0.92 20.25
N LEU A 91 -23.89 2.25 20.20
CA LEU A 91 -22.91 2.93 19.33
C LEU A 91 -21.46 2.42 19.57
N SER A 92 -21.12 2.05 20.80
CA SER A 92 -19.81 1.45 21.13
C SER A 92 -19.64 0.09 20.44
N ASP A 93 -20.71 -0.72 20.43
CA ASP A 93 -20.73 -2.00 19.72
C ASP A 93 -20.63 -1.81 18.20
N ALA A 94 -21.30 -0.80 17.64
CA ALA A 94 -21.18 -0.44 16.22
C ALA A 94 -19.72 -0.05 15.86
N LYS A 95 -19.05 0.76 16.68
CA LYS A 95 -17.63 1.11 16.51
C LYS A 95 -16.72 -0.12 16.62
N ARG A 96 -16.99 -1.03 17.57
CA ARG A 96 -16.25 -2.30 17.71
C ARG A 96 -16.42 -3.18 16.47
N ARG A 97 -17.66 -3.36 15.99
CA ARG A 97 -17.99 -4.14 14.79
C ARG A 97 -17.33 -3.52 13.54
N TYR A 98 -17.36 -2.20 13.40
CA TYR A 98 -16.69 -1.49 12.32
C TYR A 98 -15.18 -1.76 12.30
N ARG A 99 -14.50 -1.64 13.44
CA ARG A 99 -13.08 -1.96 13.56
C ARG A 99 -12.79 -3.43 13.25
N SER A 100 -13.68 -4.35 13.65
CA SER A 100 -13.58 -5.77 13.30
C SER A 100 -13.71 -6.00 11.80
N LEU A 101 -14.68 -5.37 11.14
CA LEU A 101 -14.87 -5.44 9.69
C LEU A 101 -13.67 -4.89 8.94
N LEU A 102 -13.18 -3.72 9.35
CA LEU A 102 -11.95 -3.14 8.84
C LEU A 102 -10.75 -4.08 9.02
N SER A 103 -10.60 -4.70 10.19
CA SER A 103 -9.52 -5.65 10.44
C SER A 103 -9.58 -6.85 9.50
N VAL A 104 -10.78 -7.42 9.26
CA VAL A 104 -10.99 -8.52 8.31
C VAL A 104 -10.73 -8.08 6.87
N ALA A 105 -11.15 -6.87 6.49
CA ALA A 105 -10.95 -6.32 5.16
C ALA A 105 -9.48 -5.90 4.88
N ALA A 106 -8.73 -5.48 5.91
CA ALA A 106 -7.30 -5.19 5.84
C ALA A 106 -6.42 -6.43 5.91
N HIS A 107 -6.95 -7.59 6.32
CA HIS A 107 -6.21 -8.81 6.10
C HIS A 107 -6.10 -8.98 4.59
N PRO A 108 -4.88 -8.99 4.02
CA PRO A 108 -4.77 -9.28 2.60
C PRO A 108 -5.48 -10.60 2.35
N LEU A 109 -6.10 -10.76 1.18
CA LEU A 109 -6.68 -12.00 0.67
C LEU A 109 -5.62 -13.12 0.49
N ARG A 110 -4.66 -13.25 1.42
CA ARG A 110 -3.75 -14.37 1.61
C ARG A 110 -4.51 -15.54 2.21
N ARG A 111 -5.47 -16.07 1.46
CA ARG A 111 -5.87 -17.48 1.54
C ARG A 111 -6.74 -17.87 0.35
N SER A 112 -6.18 -17.73 -0.85
CA SER A 112 -6.32 -18.81 -1.82
C SER A 112 -5.11 -19.72 -1.68
N GLU A 113 -4.94 -20.30 -0.48
CA GLU A 113 -4.33 -21.63 -0.39
C GLU A 113 -5.27 -22.53 -1.19
N ARG A 114 -4.86 -22.91 -2.40
CA ARG A 114 -5.36 -24.13 -3.01
C ARG A 114 -5.25 -25.23 -1.95
N PRO A 115 -6.34 -25.93 -1.61
CA PRO A 115 -6.17 -27.23 -0.99
C PRO A 115 -5.42 -28.12 -1.98
N GLU A 116 -4.36 -28.73 -1.47
CA GLU A 116 -3.60 -29.87 -2.00
C GLU A 116 -4.46 -30.85 -2.83
N ALA A 117 -3.95 -31.47 -3.89
CA ALA A 117 -2.94 -32.51 -3.72
C ALA A 117 -2.03 -32.70 -4.94
N VAL A 118 -0.77 -32.99 -4.60
CA VAL A 118 0.27 -33.50 -5.47
C VAL A 118 0.10 -35.02 -5.64
N ARG A 119 0.53 -35.51 -6.82
CA ARG A 119 0.92 -36.88 -7.23
C ARG A 119 -0.20 -37.74 -7.81
N GLN A 120 -0.06 -38.45 -8.94
CA GLN A 120 0.91 -38.58 -10.05
C GLN A 120 0.18 -39.48 -11.09
N PRO A 121 0.69 -39.71 -12.32
CA PRO A 121 -0.03 -40.45 -13.37
C PRO A 121 -0.29 -41.93 -13.04
#